data_AF-A0A4Z0GP01-F1
#
_entry.id   AF-A0A4Z0GP01-F1
#
_cell.length_a   1.000
_cell.length_b   1.000
_cell.length_c   1.000
_cell.angle_alpha   90.00
_cell.angle_beta   90.00
_cell.angle_gamma   90.00
#
_symmetry.space_group_name_H-M   'P 1'
#
loop_
_entity.id
_entity.type
_entity.pdbx_description
1 polymer ?
#
loop_
_entity_poly.entity_id
_entity_poly.type
_entity_poly.pdbx_seq_one_letter_code
_entity_poly.pdbx_strand_id
1 'polypeptide(L)'
;MHWFSQIIKLIRNVMIGFGMGAIATAVYLFIALRLQLPMLSTGLMLKELLGSMAFGAYCGTISLIFEWGMQKVRKDNVVSFLFWRTALNFLLMITGFWIAGKWLGWFETDLSTLFWLLGSFLFVYILIWLFSYLYQKKLAKQLNEGLKKL
;
A
#
# COMPACT_ATOMS: atom_id res chain seq x y z
N MET A 1 -6.90 -16.26 22.05
CA MET A 1 -5.62 -16.32 21.29
C MET A 1 -5.68 -15.71 19.88
N HIS A 2 -6.80 -15.77 19.15
CA HIS A 2 -6.87 -15.27 17.76
C HIS A 2 -6.69 -13.73 17.61
N TRP A 3 -7.09 -12.94 18.62
CA TRP A 3 -7.03 -11.48 18.59
C TRP A 3 -5.60 -10.92 18.70
N PHE A 4 -4.77 -11.54 19.54
CA PHE A 4 -3.37 -11.13 19.73
C PHE A 4 -2.53 -11.30 18.46
N SER A 5 -2.77 -12.38 17.70
CA SER A 5 -2.16 -12.60 16.38
C SER A 5 -2.49 -11.49 15.37
N GLN A 6 -3.71 -10.98 15.39
CA GLN A 6 -4.14 -9.92 14.47
C GLN A 6 -3.48 -8.57 14.82
N ILE A 7 -3.31 -8.28 16.12
CA ILE A 7 -2.62 -7.07 16.58
C ILE A 7 -1.15 -7.08 16.15
N ILE A 8 -0.46 -8.21 16.31
CA ILE A 8 0.93 -8.33 15.87
C ILE A 8 1.05 -8.11 14.35
N LYS A 9 0.12 -8.67 13.56
CA LYS A 9 0.07 -8.44 12.10
C LYS A 9 -0.18 -6.97 11.76
N LEU A 10 -1.07 -6.31 12.49
CA LEU A 10 -1.34 -4.87 12.34
C LEU A 10 -0.10 -4.04 12.61
N ILE A 11 0.55 -4.25 13.75
CA ILE A 11 1.79 -3.56 14.12
C ILE A 11 2.85 -3.77 13.05
N ARG A 12 3.05 -5.03 12.61
CA ARG A 12 4.03 -5.35 11.55
C ARG A 12 3.73 -4.62 10.25
N ASN A 13 2.48 -4.63 9.78
CA ASN A 13 2.11 -4.00 8.51
C ASN A 13 2.25 -2.47 8.58
N VAL A 14 1.91 -1.89 9.73
CA VAL A 14 2.12 -0.47 10.01
C VAL A 14 3.62 -0.14 10.01
N MET A 15 4.45 -0.95 10.67
CA MET A 15 5.91 -0.79 10.67
C MET A 15 6.53 -0.92 9.27
N ILE A 16 6.01 -1.81 8.41
CA ILE A 16 6.43 -1.90 7.01
C ILE A 16 6.09 -0.60 6.26
N GLY A 17 4.89 -0.05 6.50
CA GLY A 17 4.49 1.26 5.97
C GLY A 17 5.41 2.40 6.41
N PHE A 18 5.71 2.46 7.71
CA PHE A 18 6.68 3.40 8.27
C PHE A 18 8.08 3.23 7.65
N GLY A 19 8.55 2.00 7.51
CA GLY A 19 9.84 1.68 6.93
C GLY A 19 9.95 2.13 5.47
N MET A 20 8.92 1.90 4.65
CA MET A 20 8.91 2.36 3.26
C MET A 20 8.98 3.88 3.15
N GLY A 21 8.24 4.61 4.00
CA GLY A 21 8.32 6.08 4.07
C GLY A 21 9.72 6.58 4.42
N ALA A 22 10.33 6.01 5.47
CA ALA A 22 11.70 6.36 5.89
C ALA A 22 12.74 6.07 4.80
N ILE A 23 12.65 4.92 4.13
CA ILE A 23 13.55 4.56 3.03
C ILE A 23 13.40 5.54 1.87
N ALA A 24 12.17 5.89 1.48
CA ALA A 24 11.93 6.85 0.40
C ALA A 24 12.56 8.22 0.72
N THR A 25 12.39 8.72 1.95
CA THR A 25 13.02 9.97 2.39
C THR A 25 14.54 9.87 2.41
N ALA A 26 15.11 8.74 2.86
CA ALA A 26 16.56 8.53 2.85
C ALA A 26 17.14 8.53 1.42
N VAL A 27 16.46 7.87 0.47
CA VAL A 27 16.84 7.88 -0.95
C VAL A 27 16.79 9.31 -1.51
N TYR A 28 15.73 10.06 -1.20
CA TYR A 28 15.62 11.46 -1.60
C TYR A 28 16.78 12.31 -1.06
N LEU A 29 17.10 12.18 0.24
CA LEU A 29 18.21 12.91 0.86
C LEU A 29 19.55 12.57 0.22
N PHE A 30 19.78 11.30 -0.13
CA PHE A 30 21.02 10.88 -0.79
C PHE A 30 21.17 11.52 -2.19
N ILE A 31 20.07 11.59 -2.96
CA ILE A 31 20.04 12.24 -4.26
C ILE A 31 20.24 13.76 -4.10
N ALA A 32 19.56 14.39 -3.16
CA ALA A 32 19.65 15.82 -2.90
C ALA A 32 21.09 16.24 -2.50
N LEU A 33 21.75 15.45 -1.65
CA LEU A 33 23.15 15.66 -1.27
C LEU A 33 24.09 15.53 -2.47
N ARG A 34 23.86 14.56 -3.36
CA ARG A 34 24.67 14.36 -4.57
C ARG A 34 24.51 15.48 -5.59
N LEU A 35 23.30 16.01 -5.74
CA LEU A 35 22.96 17.04 -6.74
C LEU A 35 23.06 18.47 -6.19
N GLN A 36 23.45 18.65 -4.93
CA GLN A 36 23.52 19.96 -4.25
C GLN A 36 22.22 20.76 -4.37
N LEU A 37 21.07 20.08 -4.30
CA LEU A 37 19.77 20.74 -4.36
C LEU A 37 19.59 21.64 -3.13
N PRO A 38 18.88 22.78 -3.26
CA PRO A 38 18.61 23.66 -2.14
C PRO A 38 17.92 22.87 -1.02
N MET A 39 18.42 22.99 0.21
CA MET A 39 17.86 22.30 1.36
C MET A 39 16.39 22.69 1.53
N LEU A 40 15.50 21.69 1.43
CA LEU A 40 14.10 21.86 1.76
C LEU A 40 13.97 22.30 3.23
N SER A 41 12.93 23.08 3.55
CA SER A 41 12.68 23.45 4.94
C SER A 41 12.46 22.19 5.80
N THR A 42 13.08 22.17 6.98
CA THR A 42 13.01 21.04 7.91
C THR A 42 11.56 20.68 8.26
N GLY A 43 10.70 21.70 8.37
CA GLY A 43 9.26 21.52 8.61
C GLY A 43 8.54 20.81 7.47
N LEU A 44 8.86 21.14 6.21
CA LEU A 44 8.27 20.49 5.05
C LEU A 44 8.74 19.04 4.92
N MET A 45 10.04 18.79 5.12
CA MET A 45 10.57 17.42 5.14
C MET A 45 9.93 16.55 6.24
N LEU A 46 9.74 17.10 7.44
CA LEU A 46 9.09 16.37 8.53
C LEU A 46 7.62 16.07 8.21
N LYS A 47 6.90 17.02 7.61
CA LYS A 47 5.51 16.84 7.16
C LYS A 47 5.40 15.72 6.13
N GLU A 48 6.28 15.70 5.12
CA GLU A 48 6.32 14.67 4.09
C GLU A 48 6.69 13.28 4.63
N LEU A 49 7.67 13.24 5.56
CA LEU A 49 8.05 12.01 6.25
C LEU A 49 6.87 11.44 7.05
N LEU A 50 6.26 12.24 7.92
CA LEU A 50 5.14 11.80 8.74
C LEU A 50 3.91 11.45 7.89
N GLY A 51 3.67 12.21 6.83
CA GLY A 51 2.57 11.97 5.88
C GLY A 51 2.71 10.66 5.11
N SER A 52 3.87 10.42 4.52
CA SER A 52 4.16 9.18 3.79
C SER A 52 4.12 7.97 4.72
N MET A 53 4.62 8.11 5.95
CA MET A 53 4.53 7.09 6.99
C MET A 53 3.09 6.78 7.39
N ALA A 54 2.28 7.80 7.67
CA ALA A 54 0.86 7.64 8.03
C ALA A 54 0.07 7.01 6.88
N PHE A 55 0.33 7.42 5.63
CA PHE A 55 -0.29 6.82 4.46
C PHE A 55 0.13 5.36 4.25
N GLY A 56 1.41 5.03 4.47
CA GLY A 56 1.89 3.65 4.48
C GLY A 56 1.18 2.79 5.53
N ALA A 57 1.00 3.32 6.74
CA ALA A 57 0.25 2.65 7.81
C ALA A 57 -1.23 2.46 7.47
N TYR A 58 -1.85 3.44 6.81
CA TYR A 58 -3.21 3.34 6.28
C TYR A 58 -3.33 2.18 5.27
N CYS A 59 -2.45 2.13 4.27
CA CYS A 59 -2.42 1.05 3.28
C CYS A 59 -2.27 -0.33 3.94
N GLY A 60 -1.37 -0.46 4.92
CA GLY A 60 -1.17 -1.70 5.67
C GLY A 60 -2.40 -2.15 6.47
N THR A 61 -3.16 -1.18 7.00
CA THR A 61 -4.40 -1.43 7.75
C THR A 61 -5.54 -1.87 6.83
N ILE A 62 -5.73 -1.19 5.69
CA ILE A 62 -6.74 -1.56 4.68
C ILE A 62 -6.50 -2.99 4.18
N SER A 63 -5.24 -3.37 3.94
CA SER A 63 -4.89 -4.73 3.52
C SER A 63 -5.32 -5.80 4.55
N LEU A 64 -5.26 -5.52 5.85
CA LEU A 64 -5.67 -6.47 6.89
C LEU A 64 -7.18 -6.61 7.01
N ILE A 65 -7.91 -5.50 6.87
CA ILE A 65 -9.38 -5.51 6.82
C ILE A 65 -9.85 -6.40 5.66
N PHE A 66 -9.13 -6.34 4.53
CA PHE A 66 -9.37 -7.20 3.39
C PHE A 66 -9.08 -8.67 3.72
N GLU A 67 -7.91 -9.00 4.27
CA GLU A 67 -7.58 -10.40 4.64
C GLU A 67 -8.60 -11.01 5.60
N TRP A 68 -9.06 -10.25 6.60
CA TRP A 68 -9.94 -10.79 7.64
C TRP A 68 -11.26 -11.31 7.08
N GLY A 69 -11.94 -10.56 6.21
CA GLY A 69 -13.21 -11.05 5.68
C GLY A 69 -13.09 -12.12 4.58
N MET A 70 -11.88 -12.46 4.11
CA MET A 70 -11.67 -13.58 3.18
C MET A 70 -11.83 -14.94 3.88
N GLN A 71 -11.67 -15.00 5.21
CA GLN A 71 -11.84 -16.25 5.98
C GLN A 71 -13.30 -16.73 6.05
N LYS A 72 -14.29 -15.88 5.74
CA LYS A 72 -15.72 -16.21 5.87
C LYS A 72 -16.41 -16.62 4.56
N VAL A 73 -15.68 -16.77 3.47
CA VAL A 73 -16.28 -16.96 2.13
C VAL A 73 -16.80 -18.38 1.94
N ARG A 74 -18.11 -18.49 1.67
CA ARG A 74 -18.76 -19.72 1.21
C ARG A 74 -18.56 -19.89 -0.30
N LYS A 75 -18.32 -21.12 -0.73
CA LYS A 75 -17.85 -21.53 -2.08
C LYS A 75 -18.76 -21.10 -3.25
N ASP A 76 -20.01 -20.74 -2.96
CA ASP A 76 -21.06 -20.64 -3.98
C ASP A 76 -21.11 -19.28 -4.71
N ASN A 77 -20.43 -18.23 -4.22
CA ASN A 77 -20.43 -16.88 -4.82
C ASN A 77 -19.06 -16.19 -4.80
N VAL A 78 -17.98 -16.95 -4.99
CA VAL A 78 -16.60 -16.45 -4.84
C VAL A 78 -16.27 -15.31 -5.79
N VAL A 79 -16.68 -15.40 -7.06
CA VAL A 79 -16.30 -14.41 -8.09
C VAL A 79 -16.88 -13.03 -7.79
N SER A 80 -18.19 -12.95 -7.50
CA SER A 80 -18.86 -11.69 -7.17
C SER A 80 -18.33 -11.08 -5.87
N PHE A 81 -18.10 -11.93 -4.85
CA PHE A 81 -17.52 -11.49 -3.59
C PHE A 81 -16.10 -10.92 -3.75
N LEU A 82 -15.27 -11.54 -4.60
CA LEU A 82 -13.90 -11.11 -4.84
C LEU A 82 -13.87 -9.80 -5.63
N PHE A 83 -14.71 -9.66 -6.65
CA PHE A 83 -14.85 -8.41 -7.41
C PHE A 83 -15.26 -7.23 -6.51
N TRP A 84 -16.34 -7.38 -5.73
CA TRP A 84 -16.83 -6.31 -4.85
C TRP A 84 -15.77 -5.86 -3.85
N ARG A 85 -15.03 -6.81 -3.30
CA ARG A 85 -13.97 -6.50 -2.37
C ARG A 85 -12.79 -5.81 -3.03
N THR A 86 -12.34 -6.28 -4.19
CA THR A 86 -11.27 -5.61 -4.94
C THR A 86 -11.67 -4.19 -5.31
N ALA A 87 -12.93 -3.97 -5.70
CA ALA A 87 -13.48 -2.64 -5.95
C ALA A 87 -13.48 -1.78 -4.68
N LEU A 88 -13.91 -2.33 -3.54
CA LEU A 88 -13.89 -1.61 -2.26
C LEU A 88 -12.47 -1.27 -1.81
N ASN A 89 -11.52 -2.20 -1.95
CA ASN A 89 -10.11 -1.96 -1.68
C ASN A 89 -9.56 -0.84 -2.57
N PHE A 90 -9.84 -0.90 -3.86
CA PHE A 90 -9.44 0.14 -4.81
C PHE A 90 -10.02 1.51 -4.41
N LEU A 91 -11.31 1.57 -4.07
CA LEU A 91 -11.99 2.79 -3.62
C LEU A 91 -11.39 3.37 -2.33
N LEU A 92 -11.08 2.53 -1.34
CA LEU A 92 -10.43 2.98 -0.12
C LEU A 92 -9.00 3.48 -0.41
N MET A 93 -8.24 2.76 -1.23
CA MET A 93 -6.87 3.15 -1.56
C MET A 93 -6.81 4.47 -2.33
N ILE A 94 -7.68 4.67 -3.34
CA ILE A 94 -7.71 5.91 -4.12
C ILE A 94 -8.21 7.10 -3.30
N THR A 95 -9.21 6.90 -2.43
CA THR A 95 -9.71 7.96 -1.55
C THR A 95 -8.68 8.36 -0.49
N GLY A 96 -8.02 7.38 0.13
CA GLY A 96 -6.91 7.63 1.05
C GLY A 96 -5.76 8.36 0.37
N PHE A 97 -5.39 7.95 -0.85
CA PHE A 97 -4.33 8.59 -1.63
C PHE A 97 -4.67 10.04 -1.98
N TRP A 98 -5.92 10.30 -2.39
CA TRP A 98 -6.39 11.64 -2.69
C TRP A 98 -6.36 12.57 -1.45
N ILE A 99 -6.85 12.08 -0.31
CA ILE A 99 -6.86 12.85 0.96
C ILE A 99 -5.43 13.13 1.42
N ALA A 100 -4.57 12.11 1.45
CA ALA A 100 -3.17 12.26 1.85
C ALA A 100 -2.41 13.20 0.91
N GLY A 101 -2.59 13.04 -0.40
CA GLY A 101 -1.97 13.89 -1.41
C GLY A 101 -2.38 15.35 -1.32
N LYS A 102 -3.68 15.63 -1.11
CA LYS A 102 -4.15 17.01 -0.87
C LYS A 102 -3.59 17.59 0.43
N TRP A 103 -3.53 16.80 1.50
CA TRP A 103 -3.02 17.29 2.79
C TRP A 103 -1.52 17.58 2.76
N LEU A 104 -0.75 16.76 2.04
CA LEU A 104 0.69 16.92 1.91
C LEU A 104 1.05 18.00 0.89
N GLY A 105 0.22 18.19 -0.13
CA GLY A 105 0.47 19.12 -1.22
C GLY A 105 1.18 18.45 -2.39
N TRP A 106 0.99 17.12 -2.56
CA TRP A 106 1.58 16.35 -3.66
C TRP A 106 1.07 16.79 -5.04
N PHE A 107 -0.12 17.39 -5.09
CA PHE A 107 -0.78 17.74 -6.35
C PHE A 107 -1.52 19.07 -6.22
N GLU A 108 -1.38 19.91 -7.25
CA GLU A 108 -2.23 21.08 -7.44
C GLU A 108 -3.58 20.65 -8.05
N THR A 109 -4.63 21.45 -7.83
CA THR A 109 -6.01 21.12 -8.22
C THR A 109 -6.32 21.27 -9.71
N ASP A 110 -5.31 21.44 -10.55
CA ASP A 110 -5.48 21.55 -12.00
C ASP A 110 -5.89 20.22 -12.65
N LEU A 111 -6.59 20.32 -13.77
CA LEU A 111 -7.08 19.14 -14.53
C LEU A 111 -5.92 18.31 -15.11
N SER A 112 -4.79 18.93 -15.42
CA SER A 112 -3.59 18.26 -15.95
C SER A 112 -2.88 17.41 -14.89
N THR A 113 -2.81 17.90 -13.65
CA THR A 113 -2.25 17.17 -12.50
C THR A 113 -3.12 15.99 -12.08
N LEU A 114 -4.43 16.03 -12.34
CA LEU A 114 -5.33 14.90 -12.09
C LEU A 114 -4.93 13.64 -12.87
N PHE A 115 -4.54 13.77 -14.15
CA PHE A 115 -4.12 12.64 -14.97
C PHE A 115 -2.82 12.02 -14.46
N TRP A 116 -1.85 12.84 -14.04
CA TRP A 116 -0.61 12.38 -13.44
C TRP A 116 -0.83 11.67 -12.10
N LEU A 117 -1.75 12.19 -11.28
CA LEU A 117 -2.15 11.59 -10.01
C LEU A 117 -2.78 10.22 -10.24
N LEU A 118 -3.76 10.12 -11.14
CA LEU A 118 -4.42 8.85 -11.45
C LEU A 118 -3.46 7.85 -12.08
N GLY A 119 -2.60 8.29 -13.00
CA GLY A 119 -1.61 7.46 -13.67
C GLY A 119 -0.58 6.89 -12.70
N SER A 120 -0.01 7.72 -11.82
CA SER A 120 0.95 7.28 -10.81
C SER A 120 0.33 6.34 -9.79
N PHE A 121 -0.89 6.62 -9.32
CA PHE A 121 -1.64 5.73 -8.44
C PHE A 121 -1.90 4.37 -9.09
N LEU A 122 -2.44 4.36 -10.31
CA LEU A 122 -2.75 3.13 -11.04
C LEU A 122 -1.49 2.31 -11.30
N PHE A 123 -0.39 2.96 -11.69
CA PHE A 123 0.88 2.30 -11.93
C PHE A 123 1.38 1.58 -10.67
N VAL A 124 1.42 2.26 -9.52
CA VAL A 124 1.85 1.68 -8.26
C VAL A 124 0.87 0.58 -7.80
N TYR A 125 -0.44 0.81 -7.92
CA TYR A 125 -1.46 -0.16 -7.53
C TYR A 125 -1.35 -1.46 -8.34
N ILE A 126 -1.18 -1.36 -9.66
CA ILE A 126 -1.00 -2.52 -10.55
C ILE A 126 0.31 -3.25 -10.23
N LEU A 127 1.40 -2.54 -9.97
CA LEU A 127 2.66 -3.17 -9.56
C LEU A 127 2.51 -3.98 -8.27
N ILE A 128 1.91 -3.39 -7.23
CA ILE A 128 1.67 -4.08 -5.96
C ILE A 128 0.79 -5.32 -6.19
N TRP A 129 -0.27 -5.17 -6.98
CA TRP A 129 -1.17 -6.27 -7.31
C TRP A 129 -0.45 -7.40 -8.07
N LEU A 130 0.38 -7.06 -9.06
CA LEU A 130 1.14 -8.00 -9.86
C LEU A 130 2.15 -8.78 -9.00
N PHE A 131 2.93 -8.10 -8.16
CA PHE A 131 3.87 -8.77 -7.25
C PHE A 131 3.14 -9.70 -6.27
N SER A 132 2.00 -9.25 -5.75
CA SER A 132 1.16 -10.06 -4.87
C SER A 132 0.62 -11.30 -5.59
N TYR A 133 0.16 -11.16 -6.84
CA TYR A 133 -0.30 -12.26 -7.67
C TYR A 133 0.81 -13.28 -7.94
N LEU A 134 2.00 -12.82 -8.34
CA LEU A 134 3.15 -13.69 -8.60
C LEU A 134 3.60 -14.44 -7.34
N TYR A 135 3.62 -13.77 -6.19
CA TYR A 135 3.95 -14.38 -4.91
C TYR A 135 2.96 -15.49 -4.55
N GLN A 136 1.65 -15.21 -4.61
CA GLN A 136 0.62 -16.18 -4.28
C GLN A 136 0.59 -17.36 -5.27
N LYS A 137 0.82 -17.10 -6.56
CA LYS A 137 0.94 -18.15 -7.58
C LYS A 137 2.11 -19.09 -7.28
N LYS A 138 3.26 -18.55 -6.86
CA LYS A 138 4.44 -19.34 -6.45
C LYS A 138 4.13 -20.18 -5.20
N LEU A 139 3.48 -19.59 -4.19
CA LEU A 139 3.12 -20.27 -2.96
C LEU A 139 2.15 -21.43 -3.21
N ALA A 140 1.12 -21.21 -4.05
CA ALA A 140 0.16 -22.25 -4.43
C ALA A 140 0.84 -23.42 -5.17
N LYS A 141 1.81 -23.12 -6.05
CA LYS A 141 2.60 -24.16 -6.74
C LYS A 141 3.41 -24.99 -5.76
N GLN A 142 4.08 -24.36 -4.79
CA GLN A 142 4.87 -25.04 -3.76
C GLN A 142 4.01 -25.97 -2.87
N LEU A 143 2.81 -25.52 -2.49
CA LEU A 143 1.86 -26.34 -1.72
C LEU A 143 1.39 -27.57 -2.51
N ASN A 144 1.06 -27.40 -3.79
CA ASN A 144 0.63 -28.50 -4.65
C ASN A 144 1.74 -29.53 -4.91
N GLU A 145 2.99 -29.06 -5.05
CA GLU A 145 4.15 -29.95 -5.17
C GLU A 145 4.44 -30.72 -3.88
N GLY A 146 4.22 -30.10 -2.71
CA GLY A 146 4.32 -30.76 -1.41
C GLY A 146 3.28 -31.87 -1.23
N LEU A 147 2.03 -31.63 -1.66
CA LEU A 147 0.95 -32.62 -1.60
C LEU A 147 1.14 -33.79 -2.58
N LYS A 148 1.86 -33.59 -3.70
CA LYS A 148 2.19 -34.66 -4.65
C LYS A 148 3.34 -35.57 -4.20
N LYS A 149 4.09 -35.18 -3.16
CA LYS A 149 5.21 -35.95 -2.60
C LYS A 149 4.82 -36.78 -1.37
N LEU A 150 3.57 -36.64 -0.89
CA LEU A 150 2.92 -37.48 0.11
C LEU A 150 2.11 -38.58 -0.59
#